data_AF-T1B5K8-F1
#
_entry.id   AF-T1B5K8-F1
#
_cell.length_a   1.000
_cell.length_b   1.000
_cell.length_c   1.000
_cell.angle_alpha   90.00
_cell.angle_beta   90.00
_cell.angle_gamma   90.00
#
_symmetry.space_group_name_H-M   'P 1'
#
loop_
_entity.id
_entity.type
_entity.pdbx_description
1 polymer ?
#
loop_
_entity_poly.entity_id
_entity_poly.type
_entity_poly.pdbx_seq_one_letter_code
_entity_poly.pdbx_strand_id
1 'polypeptide(L)'
;MKAFFKTDPTWVDRFEDVWIWKEWPDLSRYQFSQQDTGIDLIAKERDGGWCAIQCKCFDPHYNIQKSDIDSFFTLSGKKPFTARLIVSTTDKWSVHAEDALSDQQIPTNRIGLANLADSRIDWNRVVPEQLSVLPLRSRKTLLPHQQEAVSKVLAGFQSSDRGKLVMACGTGKTFTSLKIAEAIVPPGEAILFLS
;
A
#
# COMPACT_ATOMS: atom_id res chain seq x y z
N MET A 1 10.71 -6.04 -4.25
CA MET A 1 9.87 -5.23 -3.33
C MET A 1 10.30 -3.78 -3.16
N LYS A 2 11.59 -3.43 -2.93
CA LYS A 2 12.03 -2.01 -2.87
C LYS A 2 11.51 -1.16 -4.04
N ALA A 3 11.69 -1.63 -5.28
CA ALA A 3 11.19 -0.98 -6.49
C ALA A 3 9.66 -0.78 -6.50
N PHE A 4 8.92 -1.78 -6.01
CA PHE A 4 7.46 -1.72 -5.88
C PHE A 4 7.04 -0.58 -4.95
N PHE A 5 7.58 -0.52 -3.74
CA PHE A 5 7.25 0.54 -2.78
C PHE A 5 7.65 1.94 -3.25
N LYS A 6 8.69 2.05 -4.08
CA LYS A 6 9.13 3.31 -4.69
C LYS A 6 8.36 3.71 -5.95
N THR A 7 7.50 2.84 -6.48
CA THR A 7 6.82 3.08 -7.77
C THR A 7 5.30 3.03 -7.68
N ASP A 8 4.73 2.11 -6.91
CA ASP A 8 3.29 2.01 -6.79
C ASP A 8 2.72 3.26 -6.09
N PRO A 9 1.72 3.95 -6.69
CA PRO A 9 1.26 5.24 -6.19
C PRO A 9 0.79 5.21 -4.74
N THR A 10 0.09 4.15 -4.32
CA THR A 10 -0.40 4.03 -2.94
C THR A 10 0.75 4.05 -1.94
N TRP A 11 1.87 3.43 -2.29
CA TRP A 11 3.05 3.38 -1.42
C TRP A 11 3.93 4.62 -1.56
N VAL A 12 4.01 5.23 -2.74
CA VAL A 12 4.70 6.51 -2.95
C VAL A 12 4.05 7.64 -2.14
N ASP A 13 2.72 7.63 -2.03
CA ASP A 13 1.96 8.60 -1.23
C ASP A 13 2.19 8.39 0.28
N ARG A 14 2.54 7.18 0.70
CA ARG A 14 2.80 6.83 2.11
C ARG A 14 4.26 6.99 2.52
N PHE A 15 5.19 6.49 1.72
CA PHE A 15 6.62 6.45 2.05
C PHE A 15 7.39 7.59 1.37
N GLU A 16 8.24 8.25 2.15
CA GLU A 16 9.18 9.26 1.65
C GLU A 16 10.32 8.60 0.87
N ASP A 17 10.92 7.54 1.44
CA ASP A 17 11.95 6.73 0.78
C ASP A 17 12.01 5.32 1.40
N VAL A 18 12.66 4.39 0.69
CA VAL A 18 12.74 2.97 1.03
C VAL A 18 14.15 2.44 0.76
N TRP A 19 14.72 1.76 1.74
CA TRP A 19 16.06 1.16 1.70
C TRP A 19 15.99 -0.35 1.89
N ILE A 20 16.96 -1.07 1.33
CA ILE A 20 17.30 -2.40 1.84
C ILE A 20 17.85 -2.21 3.25
N TRP A 21 17.55 -3.12 4.19
CA TRP A 21 17.97 -3.03 5.59
C TRP A 21 19.43 -2.60 5.75
N LYS A 22 20.34 -3.28 5.06
CA LYS A 22 21.80 -3.03 5.12
C LYS A 22 22.22 -1.67 4.56
N GLU A 23 21.40 -1.07 3.72
CA GLU A 23 21.61 0.24 3.08
C GLU A 23 20.94 1.38 3.84
N TRP A 24 20.22 1.09 4.93
CA TRP A 24 19.51 2.11 5.70
C TRP A 24 20.51 3.06 6.38
N PRO A 25 20.50 4.37 6.06
CA PRO A 25 21.52 5.31 6.52
C PRO A 25 21.57 5.49 8.04
N ASP A 26 20.45 5.28 8.73
CA ASP A 26 20.35 5.47 10.19
C ASP A 26 20.66 4.18 10.99
N LEU A 27 21.13 3.12 10.33
CA LEU A 27 21.37 1.83 10.97
C LEU A 27 22.37 1.93 12.15
N SER A 28 23.48 2.66 11.96
CA SER A 28 24.47 2.92 13.02
C SER A 28 23.94 3.84 14.11
N ARG A 29 23.14 4.85 13.74
CA ARG A 29 22.51 5.81 14.66
C ARG A 29 21.62 5.10 15.69
N TYR A 30 20.89 4.07 15.27
CA TYR A 30 20.04 3.26 16.15
C TYR A 30 20.72 2.01 16.71
N GLN A 31 22.06 1.90 16.56
CA GLN A 31 22.86 0.79 17.10
C GLN A 31 22.40 -0.59 16.60
N PHE A 32 21.89 -0.65 15.37
CA PHE A 32 21.57 -1.91 14.72
C PHE A 32 22.79 -2.48 13.99
N SER A 33 22.75 -3.79 13.75
CA SER A 33 23.74 -4.51 12.96
C SER A 33 23.25 -4.71 11.53
N GLN A 34 24.16 -4.71 10.56
CA GLN A 34 23.85 -5.08 9.18
C GLN A 34 23.60 -6.59 9.00
N GLN A 35 23.81 -7.40 10.04
CA GLN A 35 23.49 -8.82 10.01
C GLN A 35 21.99 -9.02 9.81
N ASP A 36 21.67 -10.03 8.99
CA ASP A 36 20.29 -10.38 8.68
C ASP A 36 19.61 -10.93 9.93
N THR A 37 18.60 -10.20 10.38
CA THR A 37 17.91 -10.43 11.66
C THR A 37 16.39 -10.39 11.48
N GLY A 38 15.90 -10.49 10.24
CA GLY A 38 14.46 -10.57 9.92
C GLY A 38 13.83 -9.27 9.40
N ILE A 39 14.58 -8.20 9.14
CA ILE A 39 14.04 -7.03 8.41
C ILE A 39 14.72 -7.00 7.04
N ASP A 40 13.93 -6.98 5.97
CA ASP A 40 14.47 -6.90 4.61
C ASP A 40 14.58 -5.45 4.12
N LEU A 41 13.55 -4.64 4.38
CA LEU A 41 13.47 -3.26 3.95
C LEU A 41 13.03 -2.35 5.09
N ILE A 42 13.45 -1.09 5.02
CA ILE A 42 12.98 -0.01 5.88
C ILE A 42 12.39 1.07 5.00
N ALA A 43 11.23 1.58 5.38
CA ALA A 43 10.63 2.75 4.76
C ALA A 43 10.51 3.89 5.77
N LYS A 44 10.80 5.11 5.32
CA LYS A 44 10.52 6.33 6.06
C LYS A 44 9.09 6.75 5.72
N GLU A 45 8.23 6.87 6.72
CA GLU A 45 6.85 7.30 6.52
C GLU A 45 6.80 8.82 6.32
N ARG A 46 5.92 9.33 5.45
CA ARG A 46 5.78 10.77 5.20
C ARG A 46 5.14 11.53 6.36
N ASP A 47 4.29 10.86 7.13
CA ASP A 47 3.69 11.38 8.37
C ASP A 47 4.64 11.25 9.58
N GLY A 48 5.80 10.61 9.39
CA GLY A 48 6.87 10.49 10.36
C GLY A 48 7.02 9.08 10.93
N GLY A 49 8.25 8.76 11.33
CA GLY A 49 8.60 7.45 11.87
C GLY A 49 9.08 6.47 10.80
N TRP A 50 9.17 5.21 11.19
CA TRP A 50 9.81 4.15 10.40
C TRP A 50 8.93 2.92 10.30
N CYS A 51 8.74 2.44 9.08
CA CYS A 51 8.07 1.18 8.80
C CYS A 51 9.11 0.09 8.55
N ALA A 52 9.11 -0.94 9.39
CA ALA A 52 9.91 -2.15 9.19
C ALA A 52 9.17 -3.11 8.26
N ILE A 53 9.86 -3.65 7.25
CA ILE A 53 9.24 -4.49 6.23
C ILE A 53 9.98 -5.82 6.11
N GLN A 54 9.23 -6.92 6.14
CA GLN A 54 9.71 -8.27 5.86
C GLN A 54 8.95 -8.85 4.66
N CYS A 55 9.67 -9.52 3.78
CA CYS A 55 9.20 -10.26 2.62
C CYS A 55 9.34 -11.77 2.88
N LYS A 56 8.23 -12.50 2.80
CA LYS A 56 8.17 -13.95 2.93
C LYS A 56 7.71 -14.57 1.61
N CYS A 57 8.69 -14.94 0.79
CA CYS A 57 8.46 -15.61 -0.49
C CYS A 57 8.50 -17.13 -0.29
N PHE A 58 7.36 -17.70 0.10
CA PHE A 58 7.18 -19.14 0.27
C PHE A 58 6.33 -19.75 -0.85
N ASP A 59 6.34 -21.08 -0.92
CA ASP A 59 5.43 -21.84 -1.78
C ASP A 59 3.96 -21.52 -1.45
N PRO A 60 3.05 -21.44 -2.43
CA PRO A 60 1.63 -21.15 -2.19
C PRO A 60 0.92 -22.14 -1.25
N HIS A 61 1.43 -23.36 -1.10
CA HIS A 61 0.89 -24.37 -0.20
C HIS A 61 1.50 -24.33 1.21
N TYR A 62 2.59 -23.58 1.40
CA TYR A 62 3.21 -23.42 2.70
C TYR A 62 2.34 -22.53 3.60
N ASN A 63 2.23 -22.93 4.87
CA ASN A 63 1.58 -22.14 5.91
C ASN A 63 2.65 -21.39 6.70
N ILE A 64 2.60 -20.06 6.70
CA ILE A 64 3.51 -19.23 7.49
C ILE A 64 3.34 -19.58 8.98
N GLN A 65 4.46 -19.97 9.59
CA GLN A 65 4.54 -20.33 11.00
C GLN A 65 4.95 -19.12 11.82
N LYS A 66 4.62 -19.11 13.11
CA LYS A 66 5.06 -18.07 14.05
C LYS A 66 6.59 -17.92 14.05
N SER A 67 7.32 -19.04 13.97
CA SER A 67 8.79 -19.05 13.90
C SER A 67 9.34 -18.31 12.68
N ASP A 68 8.58 -18.24 11.58
CA ASP A 68 9.02 -17.54 10.37
C ASP A 68 9.08 -16.02 10.59
N ILE A 69 8.28 -15.48 11.51
CA ILE A 69 8.12 -14.05 11.74
C ILE A 69 8.68 -13.57 13.09
N ASP A 70 9.09 -14.49 13.97
CA ASP A 70 9.53 -14.16 15.34
C ASP A 70 10.73 -13.20 15.39
N SER A 71 11.72 -13.39 14.52
CA SER A 71 12.89 -12.50 14.43
C SER A 71 12.51 -11.10 13.99
N PHE A 72 11.62 -10.99 12.99
CA PHE A 72 11.05 -9.73 12.52
C PHE A 72 10.36 -8.98 13.65
N PHE A 73 9.44 -9.63 14.38
CA PHE A 73 8.74 -9.01 15.51
C PHE A 73 9.68 -8.57 16.64
N THR A 74 10.68 -9.40 16.96
CA THR A 74 11.67 -9.11 18.00
C THR A 74 12.48 -7.86 17.66
N LEU A 75 12.96 -7.75 16.42
CA LEU A 75 13.79 -6.63 16.01
C LEU A 75 12.98 -5.36 15.78
N SER A 76 11.86 -5.49 15.06
CA SER A 76 10.96 -4.37 14.77
C SER A 76 10.17 -3.89 15.99
N GLY A 77 10.26 -4.57 17.13
CA GLY A 77 9.73 -4.12 18.42
C GLY A 77 10.60 -3.06 19.11
N LYS A 78 11.82 -2.84 18.63
CA LYS A 78 12.72 -1.82 19.17
C LYS A 78 12.45 -0.48 18.51
N LYS A 79 12.82 0.61 19.20
CA LYS A 79 12.89 1.93 18.56
C LYS A 79 13.84 1.85 17.34
N PRO A 80 13.54 2.56 16.24
CA PRO A 80 12.56 3.65 16.12
C PRO A 80 11.26 3.26 15.38
N PHE A 81 10.94 1.98 15.23
CA PHE A 81 9.83 1.55 14.38
C PHE A 81 8.47 1.94 14.96
N THR A 82 7.61 2.47 14.09
CA THR A 82 6.25 2.90 14.40
C THR A 82 5.20 2.16 13.58
N ALA A 83 5.62 1.45 12.53
CA ALA A 83 4.77 0.61 11.71
C ALA A 83 5.52 -0.64 11.27
N ARG A 84 4.78 -1.69 10.92
CA ARG A 84 5.29 -2.93 10.35
C ARG A 84 4.49 -3.34 9.13
N LEU A 85 5.18 -3.98 8.20
CA LEU A 85 4.58 -4.52 6.98
C LEU A 85 5.18 -5.89 6.68
N ILE A 86 4.32 -6.88 6.45
CA ILE A 86 4.74 -8.20 5.98
C ILE A 86 4.19 -8.42 4.57
N VAL A 87 5.08 -8.66 3.63
CA VAL A 87 4.73 -9.07 2.26
C VAL A 87 4.82 -10.59 2.20
N SER A 88 3.77 -11.28 1.77
CA SER A 88 3.79 -12.74 1.59
C SER A 88 3.26 -13.18 0.23
N THR A 89 3.84 -14.26 -0.30
CA THR A 89 3.37 -14.93 -1.54
C THR A 89 2.31 -15.99 -1.27
N THR A 90 1.99 -16.24 0.01
CA THR A 90 0.92 -17.12 0.47
C THR A 90 0.04 -16.37 1.46
N ASP A 91 -1.26 -16.63 1.40
CA ASP A 91 -2.25 -16.12 2.37
C ASP A 91 -2.51 -17.14 3.48
N LYS A 92 -1.81 -18.28 3.48
CA LYS A 92 -1.96 -19.30 4.52
C LYS A 92 -1.04 -19.01 5.70
N TRP A 93 -1.65 -18.81 6.85
CA TRP A 93 -0.98 -18.55 8.10
C TRP A 93 -1.46 -19.57 9.14
N SER A 94 -0.54 -20.07 9.95
CA SER A 94 -0.91 -20.86 11.12
C SER A 94 -1.69 -20.00 12.12
N VAL A 95 -2.54 -20.62 12.94
CA VAL A 95 -3.28 -19.91 14.01
C VAL A 95 -2.32 -19.12 14.90
N HIS A 96 -1.18 -19.71 15.26
CA HIS A 96 -0.16 -19.03 16.07
C HIS A 96 0.50 -17.83 15.38
N ALA A 97 0.58 -17.84 14.05
CA ALA A 97 1.11 -16.70 13.29
C ALA A 97 0.07 -15.58 13.16
N GLU A 98 -1.22 -15.92 13.03
CA GLU A 98 -2.34 -14.97 13.08
C GLU A 98 -2.48 -14.33 14.47
N ASP A 99 -2.39 -15.14 15.53
CA ASP A 99 -2.43 -14.65 16.91
C ASP A 99 -1.27 -13.68 17.19
N ALA A 100 -0.09 -13.94 16.64
CA ALA A 100 1.08 -13.06 16.79
C ALA A 100 0.91 -11.69 16.10
N LEU A 101 0.03 -11.58 15.10
CA LEU A 101 -0.29 -10.33 14.42
C LEU A 101 -1.31 -9.48 15.19
N SER A 102 -2.14 -10.13 16.01
CA SER A 102 -3.26 -9.49 16.70
C SER A 102 -2.78 -8.65 17.89
N ASP A 103 -3.48 -7.53 18.14
CA ASP A 103 -3.30 -6.63 19.29
C ASP A 103 -1.85 -6.17 19.54
N GLN A 104 -1.06 -6.03 18.47
CA GLN A 104 0.31 -5.53 18.55
C GLN A 104 0.34 -4.04 18.87
N GLN A 105 1.25 -3.63 19.77
CA GLN A 105 1.48 -2.21 20.08
C GLN A 105 1.96 -1.41 18.86
N ILE A 106 2.81 -2.02 18.02
CA ILE A 106 3.22 -1.45 16.74
C ILE A 106 2.31 -2.04 15.66
N PRO A 107 1.50 -1.22 14.97
CA PRO A 107 0.58 -1.69 13.94
C PRO A 107 1.29 -2.52 12.88
N THR A 108 0.75 -3.70 12.59
CA THR A 108 1.32 -4.64 11.60
C THR A 108 0.33 -4.90 10.48
N ASN A 109 0.69 -4.56 9.26
CA ASN A 109 -0.13 -4.76 8.06
C ASN A 109 0.44 -5.86 7.17
N ARG A 110 -0.42 -6.45 6.33
CA ARG A 110 -0.04 -7.49 5.36
C ARG A 110 -0.28 -7.04 3.93
N ILE A 111 0.60 -7.49 3.03
CA ILE A 111 0.41 -7.43 1.58
C ILE A 111 0.52 -8.86 1.06
N GLY A 112 -0.60 -9.38 0.57
CA GLY A 112 -0.65 -10.67 -0.10
C GLY A 112 -0.45 -10.54 -1.61
N LEU A 113 -0.44 -11.69 -2.30
CA LEU A 113 -0.28 -11.75 -3.75
C LEU A 113 -1.42 -11.02 -4.50
N ALA A 114 -2.65 -11.09 -3.98
CA ALA A 114 -3.79 -10.37 -4.54
C ALA A 114 -3.57 -8.85 -4.54
N ASN A 115 -3.06 -8.28 -3.44
CA ASN A 115 -2.75 -6.85 -3.37
C ASN A 115 -1.68 -6.43 -4.39
N LEU A 116 -0.67 -7.28 -4.60
CA LEU A 116 0.35 -7.04 -5.63
C LEU A 116 -0.25 -7.10 -7.04
N ALA A 117 -1.10 -8.09 -7.32
CA ALA A 117 -1.76 -8.25 -8.61
C ALA A 117 -2.71 -7.08 -8.96
N ASP A 118 -3.38 -6.53 -7.95
CA ASP A 118 -4.29 -5.39 -8.06
C ASP A 118 -3.58 -4.03 -8.11
N SER A 119 -2.27 -4.00 -7.86
CA SER A 119 -1.47 -2.78 -7.91
C SER A 119 -1.46 -2.13 -9.30
N ARG A 120 -1.01 -0.88 -9.38
CA ARG A 120 -0.88 -0.19 -10.66
C ARG A 120 0.32 -0.68 -11.48
N ILE A 121 1.18 -1.53 -10.93
CA ILE A 121 2.33 -2.06 -11.66
C ILE A 121 1.86 -2.92 -12.84
N ASP A 122 2.46 -2.68 -14.00
CA ASP A 122 2.29 -3.53 -15.18
C ASP A 122 3.29 -4.69 -15.12
N TRP A 123 2.97 -5.71 -14.33
CA TRP A 123 3.83 -6.87 -14.11
C TRP A 123 4.27 -7.59 -15.39
N ASN A 124 3.48 -7.52 -16.47
CA ASN A 124 3.81 -8.13 -17.76
C ASN A 124 4.97 -7.42 -18.49
N ARG A 125 5.30 -6.20 -18.06
CA ARG A 125 6.37 -5.37 -18.64
C ARG A 125 7.57 -5.21 -17.72
N VAL A 126 7.53 -5.80 -16.53
CA VAL A 126 8.65 -5.75 -15.58
C VAL A 126 9.79 -6.58 -16.13
N VAL A 127 10.97 -5.97 -16.22
CA VAL A 127 12.22 -6.64 -16.61
C VAL A 127 13.11 -6.72 -15.35
N PRO A 128 13.54 -7.92 -14.92
CA PRO A 128 14.30 -8.10 -13.68
C PRO A 128 15.58 -7.28 -13.57
N GLU A 129 16.20 -6.93 -14.69
CA GLU A 129 17.43 -6.13 -14.75
C GLU A 129 17.17 -4.61 -14.67
N GLN A 130 15.91 -4.18 -14.77
CA GLN A 130 15.51 -2.76 -14.82
C GLN A 130 14.50 -2.43 -13.70
N LEU A 131 14.96 -2.51 -12.45
CA LEU A 131 14.12 -2.32 -11.26
C LEU A 131 14.24 -0.91 -10.64
N SER A 132 14.81 0.07 -11.35
CA SER A 132 14.90 1.44 -10.84
C SER A 132 13.52 2.12 -10.78
N VAL A 133 12.68 1.91 -11.80
CA VAL A 133 11.29 2.35 -11.87
C VAL A 133 10.47 1.27 -12.56
N LEU A 134 9.40 0.80 -11.91
CA LEU A 134 8.53 -0.21 -12.51
C LEU A 134 7.54 0.41 -13.51
N PRO A 135 7.19 -0.28 -14.61
CA PRO A 135 6.15 0.19 -15.51
C PRO A 135 4.80 0.24 -14.79
N LEU A 136 4.03 1.30 -15.04
CA LEU A 136 2.68 1.47 -14.51
C LEU A 136 1.65 1.24 -15.62
N ARG A 137 0.56 0.55 -15.30
CA ARG A 137 -0.64 0.51 -16.14
C ARG A 137 -1.17 1.92 -16.32
N SER A 138 -1.80 2.16 -17.47
CA SER A 138 -2.43 3.45 -17.76
C SER A 138 -3.49 3.78 -16.70
N ARG A 139 -3.60 5.07 -16.38
CA ARG A 139 -4.69 5.55 -15.51
C ARG A 139 -6.02 5.31 -16.23
N LYS A 140 -7.05 4.94 -15.47
CA LYS A 140 -8.41 4.88 -16.00
C LYS A 140 -8.78 6.26 -16.57
N THR A 141 -9.38 6.26 -17.74
CA THR A 141 -9.97 7.44 -18.37
C THR A 141 -11.49 7.35 -18.26
N LEU A 142 -12.15 8.49 -18.18
CA LEU A 142 -13.62 8.53 -18.11
C LEU A 142 -14.21 8.03 -19.43
N LEU A 143 -15.11 7.04 -19.33
CA LEU A 143 -15.96 6.61 -20.43
C LEU A 143 -17.05 7.66 -20.71
N PRO A 144 -17.66 7.71 -21.91
CA PRO A 144 -18.65 8.73 -22.28
C PRO A 144 -19.79 8.90 -21.26
N HIS A 145 -20.38 7.81 -20.77
CA HIS A 145 -21.45 7.87 -19.76
C HIS A 145 -20.97 8.41 -18.40
N GLN A 146 -19.69 8.22 -18.07
CA GLN A 146 -19.10 8.75 -16.85
C GLN A 146 -18.80 10.24 -16.99
N GLN A 147 -18.37 10.70 -18.18
CA GLN A 147 -18.21 12.14 -18.47
C GLN A 147 -19.56 12.85 -18.38
N GLU A 148 -20.62 12.25 -18.93
CA GLU A 148 -21.99 12.75 -18.81
C GLU A 148 -22.43 12.83 -17.34
N ALA A 149 -22.18 11.77 -16.56
CA ALA A 149 -22.49 11.75 -15.13
C ALA A 149 -21.76 12.85 -14.36
N VAL A 150 -20.46 13.04 -14.60
CA VAL A 150 -19.67 14.12 -13.98
C VAL A 150 -20.29 15.49 -14.32
N SER A 151 -20.54 15.75 -15.61
CA SER A 151 -21.12 17.02 -16.08
C SER A 151 -22.47 17.32 -15.42
N LYS A 152 -23.38 16.34 -15.38
CA LYS A 152 -24.70 16.49 -14.76
C LYS A 152 -24.63 16.74 -13.26
N VAL A 153 -23.72 16.05 -12.56
CA VAL A 153 -23.54 16.24 -11.12
C VAL A 153 -22.97 17.63 -10.81
N LEU A 154 -21.96 18.07 -11.56
CA LEU A 154 -21.39 19.42 -11.41
C LEU A 154 -22.45 20.51 -11.66
N ALA A 155 -23.26 20.37 -12.70
CA ALA A 155 -24.35 21.30 -12.99
C ALA A 155 -25.42 21.30 -11.89
N GLY A 156 -25.79 20.12 -11.37
CA GLY A 156 -26.76 20.00 -10.26
C GLY A 156 -26.30 20.73 -9.00
N PHE A 157 -25.02 20.59 -8.63
CA PHE A 157 -24.44 21.24 -7.46
C PHE A 157 -24.35 22.78 -7.56
N GLN A 158 -24.54 23.38 -8.75
CA GLN A 158 -24.66 24.84 -8.87
C GLN A 158 -25.97 25.39 -8.27
N SER A 159 -26.99 24.54 -8.11
CA SER A 159 -28.34 24.95 -7.68
C SER A 159 -28.91 24.13 -6.52
N SER A 160 -28.16 23.15 -6.01
CA SER A 160 -28.62 22.25 -4.95
C SER A 160 -27.44 21.68 -4.18
N ASP A 161 -27.53 21.64 -2.85
CA ASP A 161 -26.46 21.12 -1.99
C ASP A 161 -26.46 19.58 -1.87
N ARG A 162 -27.47 18.92 -2.43
CA ARG A 162 -27.66 17.47 -2.33
C ARG A 162 -28.11 16.88 -3.66
N GLY A 163 -27.57 15.71 -3.99
CA GLY A 163 -27.91 14.96 -5.19
C GLY A 163 -27.72 13.46 -5.00
N LYS A 164 -28.25 12.65 -5.92
CA LYS A 164 -28.07 11.19 -5.95
C LYS A 164 -27.61 10.76 -7.34
N LEU A 165 -26.43 10.14 -7.41
CA LEU A 165 -25.92 9.53 -8.62
C LEU A 165 -26.36 8.05 -8.67
N VAL A 166 -27.27 7.73 -9.58
CA VAL A 166 -27.75 6.35 -9.79
C VAL A 166 -27.05 5.75 -11.00
N MET A 167 -26.37 4.63 -10.79
CA MET A 167 -25.58 3.94 -11.82
C MET A 167 -25.64 2.43 -11.59
N ALA A 168 -25.81 1.68 -12.66
CA ALA A 168 -25.85 0.22 -12.62
C ALA A 168 -24.56 -0.41 -12.02
N CYS A 169 -24.63 -1.67 -11.58
CA CYS A 169 -23.43 -2.39 -11.12
C CYS A 169 -22.41 -2.52 -12.27
N GLY A 170 -21.11 -2.46 -11.96
CA GLY A 170 -20.04 -2.59 -12.96
C GLY A 170 -19.77 -1.37 -13.85
N THR A 171 -20.59 -0.31 -13.83
CA THR A 171 -20.41 0.87 -14.71
C THR A 171 -19.38 1.90 -14.20
N GLY A 172 -18.70 1.59 -13.09
CA GLY A 172 -17.59 2.39 -12.56
C GLY A 172 -17.97 3.49 -11.57
N LYS A 173 -19.05 3.31 -10.79
CA LYS A 173 -19.53 4.24 -9.75
C LYS A 173 -18.43 4.87 -8.91
N THR A 174 -17.57 4.04 -8.32
CA THR A 174 -16.48 4.49 -7.44
C THR A 174 -15.46 5.37 -8.17
N PHE A 175 -15.16 5.04 -9.43
CA PHE A 175 -14.25 5.85 -10.23
C PHE A 175 -14.90 7.17 -10.65
N THR A 176 -16.19 7.13 -11.02
CA THR A 176 -16.96 8.35 -11.34
C THR A 176 -17.08 9.27 -10.13
N SER A 177 -17.37 8.75 -8.93
CA SER A 177 -17.44 9.57 -7.72
C SER A 177 -16.09 10.21 -7.37
N LEU A 178 -14.98 9.50 -7.57
CA LEU A 178 -13.64 10.09 -7.42
C LEU A 178 -13.44 11.27 -8.36
N LYS A 179 -13.81 11.14 -9.64
CA LYS A 179 -13.67 12.24 -10.62
C LYS A 179 -14.58 13.43 -10.35
N ILE A 180 -15.77 13.18 -9.81
CA ILE A 180 -16.65 14.24 -9.31
C ILE A 180 -15.97 14.97 -8.14
N ALA A 181 -15.45 14.24 -7.17
CA ALA A 181 -14.83 14.82 -5.99
C ALA A 181 -13.58 15.64 -6.35
N GLU A 182 -12.70 15.12 -7.22
CA GLU A 182 -11.53 15.85 -7.76
C GLU A 182 -11.92 17.15 -8.48
N ALA A 183 -13.11 17.22 -9.10
CA ALA A 183 -13.57 18.39 -9.83
C ALA A 183 -14.23 19.45 -8.94
N ILE A 184 -14.77 19.06 -7.77
CA ILE A 184 -15.47 19.95 -6.84
C ILE A 184 -14.53 20.44 -5.74
N VAL A 185 -13.66 19.57 -5.24
CA VAL A 185 -12.88 19.80 -4.03
C VAL A 185 -11.46 20.22 -4.40
N PRO A 186 -11.04 21.46 -4.05
CA PRO A 186 -9.68 21.93 -4.28
C PRO A 186 -8.62 21.10 -3.56
N PRO A 187 -7.35 21.15 -4.01
CA PRO A 187 -6.24 20.53 -3.29
C PRO A 187 -6.14 21.06 -1.85
N GLY A 188 -6.02 20.15 -0.88
CA GLY A 188 -5.91 20.48 0.55
C GLY A 188 -7.23 20.52 1.31
N GLU A 189 -8.36 20.44 0.62
CA GLU A 189 -9.69 20.34 1.22
C GLU A 189 -10.08 18.88 1.49
N ALA A 190 -11.10 18.67 2.33
CA ALA A 190 -11.49 17.35 2.81
C ALA A 190 -12.67 16.73 2.04
N ILE A 191 -12.61 15.41 1.82
CA ILE A 191 -13.72 14.59 1.31
C ILE A 191 -14.03 13.51 2.35
N LEU A 192 -15.30 13.34 2.68
CA LEU A 192 -15.78 12.20 3.48
C LEU A 192 -16.38 11.14 2.54
N PHE A 193 -15.71 10.00 2.39
CA PHE A 193 -16.24 8.84 1.67
C PHE A 193 -16.76 7.81 2.69
N LEU A 194 -18.08 7.57 2.67
CA LEU A 194 -18.73 6.56 3.51
C LEU A 194 -19.06 5.35 2.62
N SER A 195 -18.54 4.17 2.98
CA SER A 195 -18.66 2.92 2.23
C SER A 195 -19.37 1.83 3.02
#